data_AF-V5YQ84-F1
#
_entry.id   AF-V5YQ84-F1
#
_cell.length_a   1.000
_cell.length_b   1.000
_cell.length_c   1.000
_cell.angle_alpha   90.00
_cell.angle_beta   90.00
_cell.angle_gamma   90.00
#
_symmetry.space_group_name_H-M   'P 1'
#
loop_
_entity.id
_entity.type
_entity.pdbx_description
1 polymer ?
#
loop_
_entity_poly.entity_id
_entity_poly.type
_entity_poly.pdbx_seq_one_letter_code
_entity_poly.pdbx_strand_id
1 'polypeptide(L)'
;MNPQDNREMPEKSAAGEKAGGKGTGPALPVGTIVGAHRWPYVGNHPGCWGTPWKGEVLALNDQRAWAKNVTLSTQQKIDAHVEWCNEQGLFEDNVPVLWDFGDEKIVYFQTASNLRPYAVDYLDWQAARAAAFRREAERMAVCDSCV
;
A
#
# COMPACT_ATOMS: atom_id res chain seq x y z
N MET A 1 -70.35 13.14 14.37
CA MET A 1 -70.38 13.59 12.96
C MET A 1 -69.02 14.20 12.66
N ASN A 2 -68.33 13.65 11.66
CA ASN A 2 -66.92 13.84 11.26
C ASN A 2 -66.56 15.32 10.91
N PRO A 3 -65.27 15.75 10.87
CA PRO A 3 -64.20 15.05 10.13
C PRO A 3 -62.75 15.10 10.69
N GLN A 4 -62.06 13.96 10.53
CA GLN A 4 -60.72 13.77 9.95
C GLN A 4 -59.63 14.84 10.22
N ASP A 5 -58.73 14.53 11.17
CA ASP A 5 -57.40 15.15 11.25
C ASP A 5 -56.43 14.34 10.36
N ASN A 6 -56.19 14.86 9.16
CA ASN A 6 -55.23 14.39 8.18
C ASN A 6 -53.81 14.73 8.65
N ARG A 7 -53.05 13.73 9.13
CA ARG A 7 -51.59 13.81 9.17
C ARG A 7 -51.00 13.01 8.03
N GLU A 8 -50.97 13.66 6.87
CA GLU A 8 -50.10 13.30 5.76
C GLU A 8 -48.65 13.50 6.22
N MET A 9 -47.91 12.40 6.37
CA MET A 9 -46.46 12.40 6.43
C MET A 9 -45.94 12.25 5.00
N PRO A 10 -45.07 13.14 4.51
CA PRO A 10 -44.59 13.09 3.14
C PRO A 10 -43.59 11.93 2.95
N GLU A 11 -43.90 11.04 1.99
CA GLU A 11 -42.88 10.33 1.23
C GLU A 11 -42.11 11.36 0.39
N LYS A 12 -40.81 11.53 0.65
CA LYS A 12 -39.85 11.92 -0.37
C LYS A 12 -38.41 11.58 0.04
N SER A 13 -37.92 10.56 -0.66
CA SER A 13 -36.57 10.34 -1.14
C SER A 13 -35.60 11.52 -1.01
N ALA A 14 -34.44 11.24 -0.42
CA ALA A 14 -33.17 11.64 -0.99
C ALA A 14 -32.12 10.59 -0.56
N ALA A 15 -31.87 9.66 -1.47
CA ALA A 15 -30.64 8.87 -1.45
C ALA A 15 -29.47 9.85 -1.42
N GLY A 16 -28.74 9.87 -0.31
CA GLY A 16 -27.44 10.48 -0.23
C GLY A 16 -26.48 9.65 -1.07
N GLU A 17 -26.40 9.99 -2.36
CA GLU A 17 -25.33 9.60 -3.25
C GLU A 17 -24.02 10.13 -2.67
N LYS A 18 -23.35 9.33 -1.83
CA LYS A 18 -21.94 9.52 -1.56
C LYS A 18 -21.21 9.11 -2.83
N ALA A 19 -20.96 10.11 -3.68
CA ALA A 19 -19.83 10.11 -4.60
C ALA A 19 -18.53 10.07 -3.78
N GLY A 20 -18.20 8.91 -3.22
CA GLY A 20 -16.84 8.54 -2.87
C GLY A 20 -16.18 8.12 -4.18
N GLY A 21 -15.37 8.99 -4.75
CA GLY A 21 -14.71 8.74 -6.03
C GLY A 21 -14.00 7.39 -6.00
N LYS A 22 -14.31 6.55 -6.99
CA LYS A 22 -13.53 5.35 -7.31
C LYS A 22 -12.07 5.79 -7.42
N GLY A 23 -11.26 5.44 -6.43
CA GLY A 23 -9.81 5.52 -6.50
C GLY A 23 -9.33 4.55 -7.58
N THR A 24 -9.48 4.88 -8.85
CA THR A 24 -8.85 4.13 -9.94
C THR A 24 -7.37 4.47 -9.97
N GLY A 25 -6.65 4.15 -8.90
CA GLY A 25 -5.22 3.93 -9.01
C GLY A 25 -4.99 2.82 -10.03
N PRO A 26 -3.92 2.87 -10.85
CA PRO A 26 -3.63 1.79 -11.78
C PRO A 26 -3.47 0.49 -10.98
N ALA A 27 -4.35 -0.48 -11.24
CA ALA A 27 -4.24 -1.81 -10.67
C ALA A 27 -2.90 -2.42 -11.12
N LEU A 28 -1.96 -2.57 -10.19
CA LEU A 28 -0.66 -3.16 -10.48
C LEU A 28 -0.86 -4.64 -10.83
N PRO A 29 -0.32 -5.14 -11.97
CA PRO A 29 -0.48 -6.53 -12.34
C PRO A 29 0.11 -7.48 -11.29
N VAL A 30 -0.54 -8.62 -11.09
CA VAL A 30 0.00 -9.72 -10.27
C VAL A 30 1.38 -10.13 -10.80
N GLY A 31 2.31 -10.39 -9.89
CA GLY A 31 3.71 -10.72 -10.19
C GLY A 31 4.60 -9.48 -10.42
N THR A 32 4.05 -8.27 -10.41
CA THR A 32 4.86 -7.04 -10.52
C THR A 32 5.76 -6.90 -9.31
N ILE A 33 7.04 -6.63 -9.55
CA ILE A 33 8.00 -6.31 -8.48
C ILE A 33 7.91 -4.83 -8.16
N VAL A 34 7.55 -4.54 -6.92
CA VAL A 34 7.24 -3.20 -6.43
C VAL A 34 8.20 -2.76 -5.34
N GLY A 35 8.34 -1.45 -5.22
CA GLY A 35 8.93 -0.74 -4.10
C GLY A 35 7.90 0.18 -3.45
N ALA A 36 8.25 0.77 -2.31
CA ALA A 36 7.36 1.63 -1.53
C ALA A 36 8.13 2.67 -0.70
N HIS A 37 9.29 3.15 -1.19
CA HIS A 37 10.20 4.01 -0.44
C HIS A 37 10.65 3.42 0.90
N ARG A 38 10.65 2.09 1.01
CA ARG A 38 11.09 1.40 2.23
C ARG A 38 12.58 1.13 2.11
N TRP A 39 13.37 2.14 2.47
CA TRP A 39 14.82 2.10 2.38
C TRP A 39 15.43 1.85 3.76
N PRO A 40 16.06 0.68 3.98
CA PRO A 40 16.62 0.34 5.29
C PRO A 40 17.65 1.38 5.73
N TYR A 41 17.53 1.81 6.99
CA TYR A 41 18.48 2.72 7.63
C TYR A 41 18.64 4.08 6.94
N VAL A 42 17.63 4.57 6.21
CA VAL A 42 17.66 5.88 5.53
C VAL A 42 17.90 7.07 6.50
N GLY A 43 17.60 6.90 7.80
CA GLY A 43 17.91 7.88 8.84
C GLY A 43 19.38 7.91 9.29
N ASN A 44 20.20 6.95 8.87
CA ASN A 44 21.63 6.88 9.23
C ASN A 44 22.50 7.56 8.17
N HIS A 45 23.83 7.54 8.37
CA HIS A 45 24.79 7.97 7.36
C HIS A 45 24.53 7.23 6.02
N PRO A 46 24.63 7.90 4.86
CA PRO A 46 24.33 7.31 3.55
C PRO A 46 25.15 6.05 3.22
N GLY A 47 26.33 5.89 3.82
CA GLY A 47 27.12 4.66 3.75
C GLY A 47 26.42 3.42 4.31
N CYS A 48 25.51 3.59 5.27
CA CYS A 48 24.79 2.52 5.96
C CYS A 48 23.40 2.23 5.38
N TRP A 49 22.95 2.99 4.38
CA TRP A 49 21.65 2.76 3.77
C TRP A 49 21.65 1.41 3.04
N GLY A 50 20.69 0.55 3.40
CA GLY A 50 20.44 -0.69 2.68
C GLY A 50 19.76 -0.44 1.35
N THR A 51 19.80 -1.41 0.44
CA THR A 51 19.00 -1.35 -0.80
C THR A 51 17.50 -1.38 -0.47
N PRO A 52 16.65 -0.73 -1.26
CA PRO A 52 15.20 -0.77 -1.06
C PRO A 52 14.68 -2.22 -1.01
N TRP A 53 13.74 -2.48 -0.11
CA TRP A 53 13.07 -3.78 -0.05
C TRP A 53 12.18 -4.01 -1.27
N LYS A 54 12.12 -5.26 -1.72
CA LYS A 54 11.33 -5.69 -2.87
C LYS A 54 10.02 -6.29 -2.40
N GLY A 55 8.93 -5.94 -3.07
CA GLY A 55 7.64 -6.60 -2.92
C GLY A 55 7.24 -7.30 -4.22
N GLU A 56 6.52 -8.40 -4.13
CA GLU A 56 5.81 -9.03 -5.26
C GLU A 56 4.30 -8.85 -5.05
N VAL A 57 3.60 -8.27 -6.02
CA VAL A 57 2.13 -8.18 -5.98
C VAL A 57 1.54 -9.57 -6.15
N LEU A 58 0.75 -10.02 -5.18
CA LEU A 58 0.06 -11.31 -5.22
C LEU A 58 -1.38 -11.14 -5.71
N ALA A 59 -1.98 -12.23 -6.20
CA ALA A 59 -3.42 -12.28 -6.38
C ALA A 59 -4.12 -12.32 -5.00
N LEU A 60 -5.32 -11.75 -4.89
CA LEU A 60 -6.10 -11.77 -3.64
C LEU A 60 -6.41 -13.19 -3.16
N ASN A 61 -6.55 -14.15 -4.07
CA ASN A 61 -6.80 -15.55 -3.76
C ASN A 61 -5.53 -16.40 -3.68
N ASP A 62 -4.33 -15.82 -3.76
CA ASP A 62 -3.08 -16.57 -3.62
C ASP A 62 -2.91 -17.08 -2.18
N GLN A 63 -2.63 -18.38 -2.00
CA GLN A 63 -2.41 -18.97 -0.67
C GLN A 63 -1.27 -18.30 0.10
N ARG A 64 -0.23 -17.80 -0.58
CA ARG A 64 0.88 -17.08 0.03
C ARG A 64 0.38 -15.82 0.74
N ALA A 65 -0.64 -15.14 0.19
CA ALA A 65 -1.23 -13.94 0.77
C ALA A 65 -1.87 -14.19 2.15
N TRP A 66 -2.28 -15.45 2.40
CA TRP A 66 -3.03 -15.86 3.58
C TRP A 66 -2.30 -16.87 4.45
N ALA A 67 -1.02 -17.17 4.16
CA ALA A 67 -0.27 -18.27 4.78
C ALA A 67 -0.17 -18.19 6.32
N LYS A 68 -0.26 -16.99 6.90
CA LYS A 68 -0.26 -16.79 8.37
C LYS A 68 -1.66 -16.84 9.01
N ASN A 69 -2.73 -16.98 8.22
CA ASN A 69 -4.10 -17.07 8.72
C ASN A 69 -4.56 -18.53 8.81
N VAL A 70 -4.51 -19.10 10.02
CA VAL A 70 -4.88 -20.49 10.30
C VAL A 70 -6.34 -20.83 9.94
N THR A 71 -7.22 -19.84 9.91
CA THR A 71 -8.64 -20.06 9.59
C THR A 71 -8.87 -20.23 8.09
N LEU A 72 -8.00 -19.65 7.27
CA LEU A 72 -8.03 -19.67 5.81
C LEU A 72 -7.03 -20.70 5.24
N SER A 73 -7.05 -21.91 5.82
CA SER A 73 -6.10 -22.97 5.52
C SER A 73 -6.31 -23.71 4.21
N THR A 74 -7.42 -23.44 3.50
CA THR A 74 -7.75 -24.10 2.23
C THR A 74 -8.13 -23.07 1.17
N GLN A 75 -7.89 -23.40 -0.10
CA GLN A 75 -8.23 -22.52 -1.21
C GLN A 75 -9.71 -22.10 -1.21
N GLN A 76 -10.61 -23.05 -0.97
CA GLN A 76 -12.05 -22.78 -0.91
C GLN A 76 -12.41 -21.73 0.15
N LYS A 77 -11.76 -21.77 1.33
CA LYS A 77 -12.00 -20.78 2.39
C LYS A 77 -11.43 -19.41 2.02
N ILE A 78 -10.28 -19.39 1.36
CA ILE A 78 -9.68 -18.15 0.84
C ILE A 78 -10.61 -17.52 -0.19
N ASP A 79 -11.07 -18.29 -1.17
CA ASP A 79 -11.95 -17.79 -2.24
C ASP A 79 -13.25 -17.22 -1.66
N ALA A 80 -13.91 -17.94 -0.74
CA ALA A 80 -15.12 -17.47 -0.08
C ALA A 80 -14.88 -16.21 0.77
N HIS A 81 -13.72 -16.11 1.43
CA HIS A 81 -13.35 -14.92 2.20
C HIS A 81 -13.08 -13.72 1.30
N VAL A 82 -12.40 -13.92 0.18
CA VAL A 82 -12.12 -12.88 -0.82
C VAL A 82 -13.41 -12.38 -1.45
N GLU A 83 -14.33 -13.27 -1.81
CA GLU A 83 -15.65 -12.92 -2.31
C GLU A 83 -16.42 -12.05 -1.31
N TRP A 84 -16.52 -12.50 -0.06
CA TRP A 84 -17.15 -11.72 1.01
C TRP A 84 -16.50 -10.34 1.18
N CYS A 85 -15.16 -10.26 1.20
CA CYS A 85 -14.44 -8.98 1.31
C CYS A 85 -14.69 -8.05 0.12
N ASN A 86 -14.83 -8.59 -1.09
CA ASN A 86 -15.15 -7.81 -2.29
C ASN A 86 -16.58 -7.25 -2.21
N GLU A 87 -17.56 -8.04 -1.75
CA GLU A 87 -18.93 -7.57 -1.53
C GLU A 87 -18.99 -6.44 -0.49
N GLN A 88 -18.10 -6.47 0.50
CA GLN A 88 -17.98 -5.42 1.52
C GLN A 88 -17.10 -4.23 1.09
N GLY A 89 -16.50 -4.25 -0.11
CA GLY A 89 -15.61 -3.18 -0.60
C GLY A 89 -14.28 -3.06 0.16
N LEU A 90 -13.81 -4.11 0.84
CA LEU A 90 -12.62 -4.03 1.71
C LEU A 90 -11.29 -3.99 0.93
N PHE A 91 -11.30 -4.41 -0.33
CA PHE A 91 -10.11 -4.48 -1.20
C PHE A 91 -10.09 -3.47 -2.33
N GLU A 92 -10.95 -2.44 -2.32
CA GLU A 92 -11.04 -1.47 -3.42
C GLU A 92 -9.68 -0.88 -3.82
N ASP A 93 -8.85 -0.53 -2.84
CA ASP A 93 -7.52 0.05 -3.07
C ASP A 93 -6.36 -0.80 -2.55
N ASN A 94 -6.64 -1.93 -1.88
CA ASN A 94 -5.62 -2.72 -1.19
C ASN A 94 -5.25 -3.98 -1.98
N VAL A 95 -3.96 -4.14 -2.21
CA VAL A 95 -3.39 -5.34 -2.85
C VAL A 95 -2.46 -6.07 -1.87
N PRO A 96 -2.48 -7.41 -1.84
CA PRO A 96 -1.52 -8.16 -1.05
C PRO A 96 -0.15 -8.11 -1.73
N VAL A 97 0.88 -7.74 -0.95
CA VAL A 97 2.25 -7.68 -1.42
C VAL A 97 3.13 -8.54 -0.53
N LEU A 98 3.83 -9.50 -1.14
CA LEU A 98 4.84 -10.31 -0.46
C LEU A 98 6.16 -9.56 -0.45
N TRP A 99 6.53 -9.02 0.71
CA TRP A 99 7.79 -8.30 0.91
C TRP A 99 8.92 -9.25 1.26
N ASP A 100 10.07 -9.00 0.65
CA ASP A 100 11.34 -9.68 0.92
C ASP A 100 12.24 -8.75 1.74
N PHE A 101 12.40 -9.08 3.03
CA PHE A 101 13.25 -8.34 3.97
C PHE A 101 14.67 -8.95 4.07
N GLY A 102 14.95 -10.01 3.32
CA GLY A 102 16.22 -10.73 3.28
C GLY A 102 16.23 -12.00 4.11
N ASP A 103 15.94 -11.88 5.41
CA ASP A 103 15.85 -13.02 6.36
C ASP A 103 14.45 -13.63 6.40
N GLU A 104 13.42 -12.81 6.16
CA GLU A 104 12.05 -13.25 6.12
C GLU A 104 11.24 -12.66 4.96
N LYS A 105 10.14 -13.36 4.63
CA LYS A 105 9.13 -12.87 3.70
C LYS A 105 7.80 -12.69 4.42
N ILE A 106 7.22 -11.51 4.32
CA ILE A 106 5.94 -11.17 4.98
C ILE A 106 4.98 -10.56 3.97
N VAL A 107 3.72 -10.97 4.06
CA VAL A 107 2.64 -10.34 3.30
C VAL A 107 2.08 -9.16 4.07
N TYR A 108 2.01 -8.02 3.40
CA TYR A 108 1.25 -6.86 3.85
C TYR A 108 0.25 -6.47 2.78
N PHE A 109 -0.97 -6.14 3.19
CA PHE A 109 -1.94 -5.47 2.33
C PHE A 109 -1.55 -3.99 2.25
N GLN A 110 -1.32 -3.51 1.03
CA GLN A 110 -0.84 -2.16 0.76
C GLN A 110 -1.80 -1.46 -0.18
N THR A 111 -1.99 -0.16 0.06
CA THR A 111 -2.72 0.69 -0.88
C THR A 111 -1.94 0.81 -2.18
N ALA A 112 -2.59 0.54 -3.32
CA ALA A 112 -1.95 0.52 -4.63
C ALA A 112 -1.24 1.85 -4.98
N SER A 113 -1.76 2.99 -4.50
CA SER A 113 -1.16 4.31 -4.68
C SER A 113 0.18 4.53 -3.96
N ASN A 114 0.47 3.73 -2.92
CA ASN A 114 1.75 3.78 -2.20
C ASN A 114 2.84 2.91 -2.85
N LEU A 115 2.46 2.10 -3.84
CA LEU A 115 3.35 1.20 -4.54
C LEU A 115 3.88 1.85 -5.82
N ARG A 116 5.11 1.52 -6.17
CA ARG A 116 5.74 1.91 -7.43
C ARG A 116 6.54 0.75 -8.00
N PRO A 117 6.83 0.72 -9.31
CA PRO A 117 7.75 -0.27 -9.86
C PRO A 117 9.08 -0.22 -9.12
N TYR A 118 9.61 -1.38 -8.72
CA TYR A 118 10.84 -1.45 -7.93
C TYR A 118 12.03 -0.78 -8.62
N ALA A 119 12.11 -0.88 -9.95
CA ALA A 119 13.16 -0.22 -10.72
C ALA A 119 13.16 1.31 -10.51
N VAL A 120 12.00 1.92 -10.36
CA VAL A 120 11.86 3.36 -10.06
C VAL A 120 12.29 3.64 -8.63
N ASP A 121 11.80 2.87 -7.65
CA ASP A 121 12.19 3.01 -6.23
C ASP A 121 13.71 2.88 -6.04
N TYR A 122 14.34 1.97 -6.78
CA TYR A 122 15.77 1.76 -6.76
C TYR A 122 16.57 2.95 -7.31
N LEU A 123 16.11 3.54 -8.42
CA LEU A 123 16.73 4.75 -8.98
C LEU A 123 16.56 5.95 -8.03
N ASP A 124 15.38 6.11 -7.45
CA ASP A 124 15.10 7.15 -6.45
C ASP A 124 16.03 7.01 -5.25
N TRP A 125 16.22 5.78 -4.75
CA TRP A 125 17.17 5.48 -3.68
C TRP A 125 18.61 5.81 -4.05
N GLN A 126 19.07 5.42 -5.24
CA GLN A 126 20.43 5.73 -5.71
C GLN A 126 20.67 7.24 -5.76
N ALA A 127 19.70 7.98 -6.33
CA ALA A 127 19.76 9.44 -6.42
C ALA A 127 19.77 10.09 -5.04
N ALA A 128 18.90 9.66 -4.13
CA ALA A 128 18.82 10.16 -2.77
C ALA A 128 20.11 9.90 -1.98
N ARG A 129 20.67 8.70 -2.11
CA ARG A 129 21.92 8.31 -1.46
C ARG A 129 23.11 9.12 -1.98
N ALA A 130 23.21 9.32 -3.28
CA ALA A 130 24.24 10.17 -3.88
C ALA A 130 24.12 11.63 -3.43
N ALA A 131 22.90 12.16 -3.34
CA ALA A 131 22.65 13.51 -2.84
C ALA A 131 23.04 13.66 -1.36
N ALA A 132 22.76 12.65 -0.53
CA ALA A 132 23.17 12.64 0.87
C ALA A 132 24.70 12.65 1.02
N PHE A 133 25.42 11.86 0.23
CA PHE A 133 26.89 11.91 0.23
C PHE A 133 27.46 13.28 -0.14
N ARG A 134 26.88 13.96 -1.15
CA ARG A 134 27.29 15.32 -1.52
C ARG A 134 27.12 16.30 -0.37
N ARG A 135 25.97 16.26 0.32
CA ARG A 135 25.71 17.12 1.48
C ARG A 135 26.71 16.89 2.62
N GLU A 136 27.08 15.65 2.90
CA GLU A 136 28.10 15.35 3.92
C GLU A 136 29.48 15.88 3.52
N ALA A 137 29.88 15.71 2.25
CA ALA A 137 31.15 16.24 1.75
C ALA A 137 31.21 17.78 1.82
N GLU A 138 30.13 18.46 1.43
CA GLU A 138 29.99 19.91 1.55
C GLU A 138 30.08 20.38 3.01
N ARG A 139 29.39 19.67 3.92
CA ARG A 139 29.44 19.95 5.36
C ARG A 139 30.85 19.84 5.92
N MET A 140 31.62 18.83 5.51
CA MET A 140 33.01 18.66 5.93
C MET A 140 33.92 19.76 5.37
N ALA A 141 33.78 20.12 4.10
CA ALA A 141 34.60 21.16 3.47
C ALA A 141 34.40 22.55 4.11
N VAL A 142 33.19 22.87 4.57
CA VAL A 142 32.92 24.13 5.29
C VAL A 142 33.65 24.16 6.65
N CYS A 143 33.67 23.03 7.37
CA CYS A 143 34.36 22.94 8.67
C CYS A 143 35.87 23.13 8.53
N ASP A 144 36.48 22.60 7.47
CA ASP A 144 37.92 22.71 7.22
C ASP A 144 38.35 24.15 6.86
N SER A 145 37.43 24.98 6.36
CA SER A 145 37.71 26.39 6.01
C SER A 145 37.75 27.36 7.21
N CYS A 146 37.40 26.89 8.41
CA CYS A 146 37.37 27.68 9.65
C CYS A 146 38.64 27.57 10.52
N VAL A 147 39.68 26.87 10.04
CA VAL A 147 40.95 26.63 10.74
C VAL A 147 42.09 27.35 10.02
#